data_AF-A0A1A9RVQ2-F1
#
_entry.id   AF-A0A1A9RVQ2-F1
#
_cell.length_a   1.000
_cell.length_b   1.000
_cell.length_c   1.000
_cell.angle_alpha   90.00
_cell.angle_beta   90.00
_cell.angle_gamma   90.00
#
_symmetry.space_group_name_H-M   'P 1'
#
loop_
_entity.id
_entity.type
_entity.pdbx_description
1 polymer ?
#
loop_
_entity_poly.entity_id
_entity_poly.type
_entity_poly.pdbx_seq_one_letter_code
_entity_poly.pdbx_strand_id
1 'polypeptide(L)'
;MKMRNKLKLHQLYSQVVREQLPYSCLSEWADRQILAGDTDDAIICLSLADGRERALAAVSNILGTDILLQEPALLPEMSVFSQAGVLGVYEQCIEYQAGNVLIWCPHAPGQPVPERIGPEWMRQIQTICAAADEIKQSLFQYCARAFPDVWSAYRQAGCEDYVWQVAGIRLNAGEGKIFLTVMANLDFAAEDYDLPDCSVSTLYIDLRNESDKIAISKINS
;
A
#
# COMPACT_ATOMS: atom_id res chain seq x y z
N MET A 1 -9.90 14.33 -19.50
CA MET A 1 -9.31 13.05 -19.96
C MET A 1 -10.00 11.93 -19.18
N LYS A 2 -10.66 10.96 -19.83
CA LYS A 2 -11.30 9.82 -19.13
C LYS A 2 -10.20 8.92 -18.57
N MET A 3 -10.24 8.61 -17.27
CA MET A 3 -9.07 8.35 -16.42
C MET A 3 -8.56 6.89 -16.43
N ARG A 4 -9.10 6.04 -17.32
CA ARG A 4 -8.67 4.63 -17.44
C ARG A 4 -7.21 4.46 -17.92
N ASN A 5 -6.60 5.50 -18.51
CA ASN A 5 -5.24 5.43 -19.05
C ASN A 5 -4.15 5.92 -18.06
N LYS A 6 -4.45 6.81 -17.10
CA LYS A 6 -3.46 7.29 -16.11
C LYS A 6 -2.95 6.17 -15.21
N LEU A 7 -3.83 5.28 -14.77
CA LEU A 7 -3.44 4.13 -13.96
C LEU A 7 -2.46 3.22 -14.70
N LYS A 8 -2.70 2.99 -16.00
CA LYS A 8 -1.79 2.18 -16.82
C LYS A 8 -0.41 2.84 -16.94
N LEU A 9 -0.37 4.17 -17.06
CA LEU A 9 0.89 4.91 -17.05
C LEU A 9 1.62 4.77 -15.71
N HIS A 10 0.89 4.87 -14.59
CA HIS A 10 1.44 4.66 -13.23
C HIS A 10 2.07 3.27 -13.07
N GLN A 11 1.35 2.22 -13.46
CA GLN A 11 1.86 0.84 -13.40
C GLN A 11 3.14 0.65 -14.24
N LEU A 12 3.16 1.18 -15.46
CA LEU A 12 4.34 1.11 -16.33
C LEU A 12 5.51 1.89 -15.70
N TYR A 13 5.24 3.06 -15.13
CA TYR A 13 6.23 3.89 -14.46
C TYR A 13 6.90 3.14 -13.30
N SER A 14 6.11 2.54 -12.41
CA SER A 14 6.63 1.75 -11.28
C SER A 14 7.55 0.62 -11.74
N GLN A 15 7.18 -0.11 -12.80
CA GLN A 15 8.00 -1.19 -13.35
C GLN A 15 9.30 -0.69 -14.01
N VAL A 16 9.29 0.47 -14.66
CA VAL A 16 10.49 1.10 -15.26
C VAL A 16 11.43 1.65 -14.18
N VAL A 17 10.91 2.24 -13.10
CA VAL A 17 11.72 2.67 -11.94
C VAL A 17 12.48 1.48 -11.34
N ARG A 18 11.85 0.31 -11.30
CA ARG A 18 12.41 -0.94 -10.77
C ARG A 18 13.27 -1.73 -11.73
N GLU A 19 13.50 -1.20 -12.94
CA GLU A 19 14.28 -1.87 -13.98
C GLU A 19 13.67 -3.22 -14.43
N GLN A 20 12.38 -3.42 -14.19
CA GLN A 20 11.64 -4.60 -14.63
C GLN A 20 11.13 -4.46 -16.07
N LEU A 21 10.92 -3.23 -16.53
CA LEU A 21 10.56 -2.90 -17.91
C LEU A 21 11.49 -1.84 -18.51
N PRO A 22 11.70 -1.84 -19.84
CA PRO A 22 12.39 -0.76 -20.53
C PRO A 22 11.55 0.53 -20.53
N TYR A 23 12.22 1.69 -20.48
CA TYR A 23 11.52 2.98 -20.49
C TYR A 23 10.67 3.22 -21.74
N SER A 24 10.98 2.53 -22.85
CA SER A 24 10.25 2.64 -24.12
C SER A 24 8.76 2.31 -23.97
N CYS A 25 8.38 1.47 -23.01
CA CYS A 25 6.97 1.18 -22.74
C CYS A 25 6.16 2.42 -22.33
N LEU A 26 6.81 3.44 -21.73
CA LEU A 26 6.18 4.71 -21.38
C LEU A 26 5.92 5.57 -22.62
N SER A 27 6.90 5.65 -23.52
CA SER A 27 6.75 6.36 -24.80
C SER A 27 5.73 5.67 -25.71
N GLU A 28 5.72 4.33 -25.77
CA GLU A 28 4.70 3.57 -26.49
C GLU A 28 3.28 3.80 -25.93
N TRP A 29 3.15 3.96 -24.61
CA TRP A 29 1.87 4.35 -24.02
C TRP A 29 1.44 5.74 -24.49
N ALA A 30 2.37 6.69 -24.53
CA ALA A 30 2.11 8.06 -24.98
C ALA A 30 1.71 8.11 -26.45
N ASP A 31 2.39 7.36 -27.32
CA ASP A 31 2.05 7.24 -28.75
C ASP A 31 0.61 6.76 -28.94
N ARG A 32 0.16 5.78 -28.13
CA ARG A 32 -1.23 5.30 -28.18
C ARG A 32 -2.23 6.37 -27.74
N GLN A 33 -1.88 7.24 -26.80
CA GLN A 33 -2.74 8.36 -26.41
C GLN A 33 -2.86 9.38 -27.55
N ILE A 34 -1.73 9.73 -28.18
CA ILE A 34 -1.68 10.64 -29.32
C ILE A 34 -2.52 10.11 -30.48
N LEU A 35 -2.39 8.81 -30.80
CA LEU A 35 -3.21 8.17 -31.83
C LEU A 35 -4.71 8.13 -31.49
N ALA A 36 -5.06 8.14 -30.21
CA ALA A 36 -6.44 8.25 -29.74
C ALA A 36 -6.97 9.71 -29.73
N GLY A 37 -6.15 10.67 -30.15
CA GLY A 37 -6.50 12.08 -30.25
C GLY A 37 -6.17 12.91 -29.01
N ASP A 38 -5.39 12.38 -28.07
CA ASP A 38 -4.92 13.13 -26.90
C ASP A 38 -3.63 13.89 -27.24
N THR A 39 -3.73 15.21 -27.32
CA THR A 39 -2.64 16.09 -27.73
C THR A 39 -2.12 16.96 -26.59
N ASP A 40 -2.25 16.50 -25.34
CA ASP A 40 -1.65 17.19 -24.19
C ASP A 40 -0.13 17.30 -24.35
N ASP A 41 0.43 18.50 -24.11
CA ASP A 41 1.86 18.78 -24.24
C ASP A 41 2.72 17.84 -23.38
N ALA A 42 2.22 17.41 -22.21
CA ALA A 42 2.93 16.48 -21.34
C ALA A 42 3.00 15.07 -21.96
N ILE A 43 1.95 14.62 -22.65
CA ILE A 43 1.92 13.33 -23.36
C ILE A 43 2.86 13.39 -24.57
N ILE A 44 2.87 14.49 -25.32
CA ILE A 44 3.79 14.68 -26.45
C ILE A 44 5.25 14.65 -25.94
N CYS A 45 5.55 15.34 -24.84
CA CYS A 45 6.87 15.30 -24.21
C CYS A 45 7.31 13.87 -23.85
N LEU A 46 6.39 13.03 -23.37
CA LEU A 46 6.68 11.63 -23.03
C LEU A 46 6.95 10.76 -24.29
N SER A 47 6.17 10.95 -25.36
CA SER A 47 6.38 10.28 -26.64
C SER A 47 7.77 10.59 -27.22
N LEU A 48 8.23 11.83 -27.06
CA LEU A 48 9.52 12.30 -27.57
C LEU A 48 10.71 12.03 -26.63
N ALA A 49 10.50 11.36 -25.49
CA ALA A 49 11.57 11.10 -24.53
C ALA A 49 12.64 10.16 -25.13
N ASP A 50 13.88 10.64 -25.22
CA ASP A 50 15.03 9.95 -25.81
C ASP A 50 15.88 9.17 -24.78
N GLY A 51 15.37 9.02 -23.56
CA GLY A 51 16.07 8.32 -22.49
C GLY A 51 15.21 8.15 -21.25
N ARG A 52 15.65 7.22 -20.38
CA ARG A 52 14.94 6.84 -19.15
C ARG A 52 14.65 8.03 -18.23
N GLU A 53 15.64 8.88 -18.00
CA GLU A 53 15.49 10.03 -17.08
C GLU A 53 14.41 11.02 -17.56
N ARG A 54 14.43 11.37 -18.84
CA ARG A 54 13.42 12.26 -19.43
C ARG A 54 12.04 11.62 -19.48
N ALA A 55 11.96 10.32 -19.77
CA ALA A 55 10.70 9.59 -19.74
C ALA A 55 10.10 9.60 -18.33
N LEU A 56 10.89 9.28 -17.30
CA LEU A 56 10.43 9.29 -15.91
C LEU A 56 10.00 10.69 -15.46
N ALA A 57 10.75 11.74 -15.80
CA ALA A 57 10.39 13.12 -15.48
C ALA A 57 9.09 13.57 -16.18
N ALA A 58 8.91 13.21 -17.46
CA ALA A 58 7.69 13.51 -18.20
C ALA A 58 6.48 12.79 -17.59
N VAL A 59 6.63 11.53 -17.17
CA VAL A 59 5.56 10.81 -16.46
C VAL A 59 5.22 11.46 -15.12
N SER A 60 6.21 11.90 -14.33
CA SER A 60 5.96 12.61 -13.08
C SER A 60 5.12 13.88 -13.29
N ASN A 61 5.31 14.59 -14.41
CA ASN A 61 4.48 15.76 -14.74
C ASN A 61 3.04 15.38 -15.13
N ILE A 62 2.85 14.22 -15.79
CA ILE A 62 1.51 13.73 -16.19
C ILE A 62 0.72 13.19 -14.98
N LEU A 63 1.41 12.45 -14.09
CA LEU A 63 0.81 11.82 -12.91
C LEU A 63 0.70 12.80 -11.72
N GLY A 64 1.49 13.88 -11.71
CA GLY A 64 1.61 14.78 -10.56
C GLY A 64 2.69 14.28 -9.59
N THR A 65 3.41 15.23 -8.99
CA THR A 65 4.53 14.96 -8.07
C THR A 65 4.14 14.18 -6.81
N ASP A 66 2.86 14.21 -6.43
CA ASP A 66 2.36 13.56 -5.21
C ASP A 66 2.02 12.07 -5.42
N ILE A 67 1.88 11.61 -6.66
CA ILE A 67 1.55 10.20 -7.01
C ILE A 67 2.81 9.37 -7.29
N LEU A 68 3.98 9.81 -6.82
CA LEU A 68 5.15 8.94 -6.67
C LEU A 68 4.94 7.99 -5.48
N LEU A 69 3.85 7.23 -5.57
CA LEU A 69 3.57 6.06 -4.76
C LEU A 69 4.78 5.13 -4.94
N GLN A 70 5.51 4.93 -3.84
CA GLN A 70 6.10 3.64 -3.56
C GLN A 70 5.05 2.58 -3.93
N GLU A 71 5.45 1.45 -4.51
CA GLU A 71 4.89 0.20 -3.99
C GLU A 71 3.52 0.25 -3.33
N PRO A 72 2.35 0.00 -3.96
CA PRO A 72 1.17 -0.32 -3.17
C PRO A 72 1.43 -1.67 -2.47
N ALA A 73 2.16 -1.59 -1.37
CA ALA A 73 2.44 -2.68 -0.49
C ALA A 73 1.43 -2.56 0.64
N LEU A 74 0.67 -3.63 0.85
CA LEU A 74 -0.28 -3.69 1.96
C LEU A 74 0.39 -3.38 3.31
N LEU A 75 1.68 -3.73 3.43
CA LEU A 75 2.55 -3.43 4.55
C LEU A 75 3.82 -2.69 4.07
N PRO A 76 4.37 -1.75 4.85
CA PRO A 76 5.67 -1.15 4.57
C PRO A 76 6.82 -2.18 4.57
N GLU A 77 7.96 -1.78 4.00
CA GLU A 77 9.19 -2.57 4.11
C GLU A 77 9.67 -2.72 5.57
N MET A 78 10.35 -3.83 5.87
CA MET A 78 10.94 -4.10 7.20
C MET A 78 11.90 -3.01 7.69
N SER A 79 12.55 -2.29 6.78
CA SER A 79 13.44 -1.18 7.08
C SER A 79 12.71 -0.02 7.78
N VAL A 80 11.46 0.26 7.39
CA VAL A 80 10.62 1.32 7.96
C VAL A 80 10.31 1.04 9.43
N PHE A 81 9.94 -0.20 9.75
CA PHE A 81 9.68 -0.64 11.13
C PHE A 81 10.89 -0.52 12.06
N SER A 82 12.10 -0.69 11.52
CA SER A 82 13.34 -0.57 12.29
C SER A 82 13.68 0.89 12.66
N GLN A 83 13.05 1.85 12.00
CA GLN A 83 13.21 3.29 12.23
C GLN A 83 12.06 3.88 13.05
N ALA A 84 11.19 3.02 13.62
CA ALA A 84 10.01 3.47 14.32
C ALA A 84 10.36 4.37 15.52
N GLY A 85 9.69 5.53 15.59
CA GLY A 85 9.82 6.47 16.70
C GLY A 85 8.74 6.24 17.75
N VAL A 86 9.09 6.38 19.03
CA VAL A 86 8.11 6.30 20.13
C VAL A 86 7.23 7.56 20.17
N LEU A 87 5.91 7.38 20.23
CA LEU A 87 4.94 8.46 20.42
C LEU A 87 4.53 8.64 21.88
N GLY A 88 4.42 7.53 22.62
CA GLY A 88 4.06 7.57 24.03
C GLY A 88 3.55 6.24 24.55
N VAL A 89 2.92 6.29 25.72
CA VAL A 89 2.26 5.14 26.36
C VAL A 89 0.77 5.42 26.47
N TYR A 90 -0.05 4.54 25.91
CA TYR A 90 -1.51 4.62 25.93
C TYR A 90 -2.09 3.25 26.22
N GLU A 91 -3.06 3.16 27.15
CA GLU A 91 -3.78 1.91 27.48
C GLU A 91 -2.89 0.66 27.62
N GLN A 92 -1.82 0.76 28.44
CA GLN A 92 -0.87 -0.35 28.67
C GLN A 92 -0.15 -0.82 27.38
N CYS A 93 -0.02 0.06 26.40
CA CYS A 93 0.78 -0.17 25.21
C CYS A 93 1.78 0.99 25.04
N ILE A 94 2.96 0.69 24.51
CA ILE A 94 3.81 1.71 23.91
C ILE A 94 3.37 1.86 22.47
N GLU A 95 3.13 3.09 22.05
CA GLU A 95 2.78 3.45 20.70
C GLU A 95 4.03 3.92 19.95
N TYR A 96 4.28 3.31 18.79
CA TYR A 96 5.35 3.68 17.88
C TYR A 96 4.76 4.10 16.53
N GLN A 97 5.43 5.04 15.85
CA GLN A 97 5.14 5.42 14.46
C GLN A 97 6.25 4.91 13.55
N ALA A 98 5.89 4.16 12.50
CA ALA A 98 6.79 3.71 11.45
C ALA A 98 6.20 4.05 10.08
N GLY A 99 6.72 5.10 9.42
CA GLY A 99 6.10 5.61 8.19
C GLY A 99 4.66 6.05 8.47
N ASN A 100 3.69 5.49 7.75
CA ASN A 100 2.25 5.74 7.96
C ASN A 100 1.58 4.72 8.91
N VAL A 101 2.34 3.85 9.58
CA VAL A 101 1.80 2.76 10.42
C VAL A 101 2.02 3.04 11.90
N LEU A 102 0.92 2.97 12.67
CA LEU A 102 0.96 2.96 14.12
C LEU A 102 1.16 1.53 14.65
N ILE A 103 2.01 1.37 15.66
CA ILE A 103 2.34 0.06 16.23
C ILE A 103 2.16 0.13 17.74
N TRP A 104 1.26 -0.71 18.26
CA TRP A 104 1.01 -0.83 19.69
C TRP A 104 1.65 -2.11 20.22
N CYS A 105 2.70 -1.92 21.03
CA CYS A 105 3.40 -2.99 21.72
C CYS A 105 2.90 -3.07 23.18
N PRO A 106 2.52 -4.24 23.69
CA PRO A 106 2.14 -4.39 25.10
C PRO A 106 3.22 -3.87 26.05
N HIS A 107 2.80 -3.16 27.09
CA HIS A 107 3.68 -2.53 28.06
C HIS A 107 3.13 -2.63 29.48
N ALA A 108 3.91 -3.27 30.36
CA ALA A 108 3.58 -3.37 31.77
C ALA A 108 3.82 -2.03 32.49
N PRO A 109 2.90 -1.57 33.37
CA PRO A 109 3.10 -0.36 34.15
C PRO A 109 4.41 -0.37 34.93
N GLY A 110 5.13 0.75 34.92
CA GLY A 110 6.38 0.92 35.67
C GLY A 110 7.63 0.35 34.99
N GLN A 111 7.51 -0.23 33.79
CA GLN A 111 8.67 -0.55 32.96
C GLN A 111 9.19 0.72 32.26
N PRO A 112 10.50 0.82 31.98
CA PRO A 112 11.02 1.89 31.15
C PRO A 112 10.43 1.80 29.74
N VAL A 113 10.17 2.95 29.12
CA VAL A 113 9.70 3.04 27.73
C VAL A 113 10.92 2.93 26.81
N PRO A 114 11.05 1.87 26.00
CA PRO A 114 12.14 1.74 25.06
C PRO A 114 11.95 2.71 23.88
N GLU A 115 13.02 3.41 23.50
CA GLU A 115 13.01 4.33 22.34
C GLU A 115 12.78 3.61 21.01
N ARG A 116 13.01 2.30 20.96
CA ARG A 116 12.88 1.46 19.77
C ARG A 116 12.06 0.21 20.05
N ILE A 117 11.45 -0.34 19.01
CA ILE A 117 10.74 -1.63 19.08
C ILE A 117 11.72 -2.73 19.48
N GLY A 118 11.39 -3.44 20.56
CA GLY A 118 12.21 -4.55 21.07
C GLY A 118 12.30 -5.73 20.11
N PRO A 119 13.32 -6.60 20.26
CA PRO A 119 13.57 -7.72 19.34
C PRO A 119 12.43 -8.75 19.29
N GLU A 120 11.71 -8.95 20.39
CA GLU A 120 10.53 -9.82 20.44
C GLU A 120 9.42 -9.32 19.51
N TRP A 121 9.09 -8.02 19.62
CA TRP A 121 8.06 -7.37 18.80
C TRP A 121 8.48 -7.27 17.34
N MET A 122 9.75 -6.96 17.08
CA MET A 122 10.30 -6.99 15.72
C MET A 122 10.17 -8.37 15.07
N ARG A 123 10.34 -9.46 15.84
CA ARG A 123 10.13 -10.82 15.31
C ARG A 123 8.68 -11.05 14.89
N GLN A 124 7.70 -10.59 15.68
CA GLN A 124 6.28 -10.70 15.29
C GLN A 124 5.99 -9.87 14.02
N ILE A 125 6.53 -8.65 13.92
CA ILE A 125 6.39 -7.82 12.71
C ILE A 125 7.01 -8.52 11.50
N GLN A 126 8.17 -9.16 11.66
CA GLN A 126 8.79 -9.95 10.58
C GLN A 126 7.88 -11.10 10.12
N THR A 127 7.24 -11.82 11.05
CA THR A 127 6.27 -12.87 10.71
C THR A 127 5.07 -12.29 9.95
N ILE A 128 4.55 -11.12 10.35
CA ILE A 128 3.46 -10.41 9.65
C ILE A 128 3.86 -10.05 8.23
N CYS A 129 5.04 -9.45 8.05
CA CYS A 129 5.53 -9.07 6.73
C CYS A 129 5.82 -10.30 5.84
N ALA A 130 6.28 -11.41 6.41
CA ALA A 130 6.48 -12.66 5.68
C ALA A 130 5.15 -13.27 5.19
N ALA A 131 4.03 -13.01 5.90
CA ALA A 131 2.69 -13.45 5.54
C ALA A 131 1.89 -12.42 4.71
N ALA A 132 2.54 -11.35 4.22
CA ALA A 132 1.85 -10.24 3.56
C ALA A 132 0.99 -10.67 2.37
N ASP A 133 1.48 -11.59 1.54
CA ASP A 133 0.75 -12.10 0.37
C ASP A 133 -0.50 -12.89 0.77
N GLU A 134 -0.44 -13.67 1.85
CA GLU A 134 -1.56 -14.48 2.34
C GLU A 134 -2.63 -13.59 2.99
N ILE A 135 -2.21 -12.57 3.73
CA ILE A 135 -3.06 -11.51 4.27
C ILE A 135 -3.77 -10.78 3.13
N LYS A 136 -3.01 -10.38 2.11
CA LYS A 136 -3.52 -9.70 0.91
C LYS A 136 -4.56 -10.55 0.17
N GLN A 137 -4.25 -11.81 -0.12
CA GLN A 137 -5.19 -12.71 -0.81
C GLN A 137 -6.50 -12.88 -0.03
N SER A 138 -6.42 -13.02 1.29
CA SER A 138 -7.62 -13.20 2.12
C SER A 138 -8.44 -11.91 2.23
N LEU A 139 -7.78 -10.76 2.31
CA LEU A 139 -8.43 -9.45 2.22
C LEU A 139 -9.16 -9.30 0.88
N PHE A 140 -8.54 -9.72 -0.22
CA PHE A 140 -9.14 -9.65 -1.56
C PHE A 140 -10.35 -10.57 -1.71
N GLN A 141 -10.30 -11.77 -1.13
CA GLN A 141 -11.45 -12.68 -1.09
C GLN A 141 -12.61 -12.09 -0.27
N TYR A 142 -12.29 -11.47 0.87
CA TYR A 142 -13.29 -10.78 1.67
C TYR A 142 -13.92 -9.62 0.89
N CYS A 143 -13.12 -8.76 0.27
CA CYS A 143 -13.61 -7.62 -0.52
C CYS A 143 -14.47 -8.06 -1.70
N ALA A 144 -14.08 -9.13 -2.41
CA ALA A 144 -14.87 -9.67 -3.51
C ALA A 144 -16.27 -10.13 -3.08
N ARG A 145 -16.45 -10.54 -1.83
CA ARG A 145 -17.73 -10.96 -1.27
C ARG A 145 -18.52 -9.81 -0.64
N ALA A 146 -17.84 -8.96 0.12
CA ALA A 146 -18.47 -7.89 0.89
C ALA A 146 -18.79 -6.65 0.04
N PHE A 147 -17.94 -6.35 -0.96
CA PHE A 147 -18.01 -5.17 -1.81
C PHE A 147 -17.85 -5.54 -3.30
N PRO A 148 -18.70 -6.43 -3.85
CA PRO A 148 -18.47 -7.02 -5.17
C PRO A 148 -18.38 -6.00 -6.31
N ASP A 149 -19.20 -4.94 -6.27
CA ASP A 149 -19.23 -3.92 -7.34
C ASP A 149 -17.98 -3.05 -7.31
N VAL A 150 -17.62 -2.54 -6.13
CA VAL A 150 -16.39 -1.77 -5.92
C VAL A 150 -15.20 -2.63 -6.30
N TRP A 151 -15.08 -3.83 -5.74
CA TRP A 151 -13.95 -4.71 -5.97
C TRP A 151 -13.79 -5.14 -7.44
N SER A 152 -14.89 -5.35 -8.16
CA SER A 152 -14.87 -5.64 -9.59
C SER A 152 -14.30 -4.48 -10.40
N ALA A 153 -14.65 -3.24 -10.07
CA ALA A 153 -14.11 -2.05 -10.75
C ALA A 153 -12.58 -1.94 -10.62
N TYR A 154 -12.06 -2.09 -9.40
CA TYR A 154 -10.62 -2.04 -9.15
C TYR A 154 -9.86 -3.19 -9.82
N ARG A 155 -10.40 -4.41 -9.80
CA ARG A 155 -9.81 -5.57 -10.48
C ARG A 155 -9.79 -5.39 -12.01
N GLN A 156 -10.87 -4.86 -12.60
CA GLN A 156 -10.90 -4.57 -14.03
C GLN A 156 -9.90 -3.48 -14.44
N ALA A 157 -9.57 -2.59 -13.50
CA ALA A 157 -8.55 -1.56 -13.68
C ALA A 157 -7.13 -2.09 -13.37
N GLY A 158 -6.99 -3.24 -12.71
CA GLY A 158 -5.71 -3.82 -12.31
C GLY A 158 -5.03 -3.08 -11.15
N CYS A 159 -5.83 -2.49 -10.25
CA CYS A 159 -5.36 -1.70 -9.12
C CYS A 159 -5.93 -2.16 -7.77
N GLU A 160 -6.39 -3.41 -7.67
CA GLU A 160 -6.81 -4.03 -6.41
C GLU A 160 -5.77 -3.88 -5.28
N ASP A 161 -4.49 -3.82 -5.64
CA ASP A 161 -3.36 -3.67 -4.73
C ASP A 161 -3.30 -2.29 -4.05
N TYR A 162 -3.87 -1.27 -4.70
CA TYR A 162 -3.80 0.11 -4.25
C TYR A 162 -4.92 0.48 -3.28
N VAL A 163 -5.94 -0.37 -3.14
CA VAL A 163 -7.17 -0.01 -2.40
C VAL A 163 -6.91 0.10 -0.90
N TRP A 164 -6.06 -0.76 -0.37
CA TRP A 164 -5.94 -0.99 1.06
C TRP A 164 -4.49 -0.91 1.52
N GLN A 165 -4.29 -0.28 2.67
CA GLN A 165 -3.01 -0.26 3.38
C GLN A 165 -3.21 -0.59 4.85
N VAL A 166 -2.24 -1.26 5.47
CA VAL A 166 -2.19 -1.39 6.93
C VAL A 166 -1.82 -0.04 7.51
N ALA A 167 -2.72 0.54 8.31
CA ALA A 167 -2.50 1.78 9.05
C ALA A 167 -2.12 1.54 10.51
N GLY A 168 -2.36 0.32 11.03
CA GLY A 168 -2.13 0.00 12.43
C GLY A 168 -1.83 -1.47 12.69
N ILE A 169 -0.92 -1.75 13.62
CA ILE A 169 -0.57 -3.09 14.08
C ILE A 169 -0.61 -3.12 15.61
N ARG A 170 -1.54 -3.88 16.18
CA ARG A 170 -1.56 -4.17 17.62
C ARG A 170 -0.96 -5.54 17.86
N LEU A 171 0.23 -5.55 18.46
CA LEU A 171 0.92 -6.76 18.87
C LEU A 171 0.34 -7.27 20.18
N ASN A 172 0.59 -8.54 20.47
CA ASN A 172 0.14 -9.17 21.69
C ASN A 172 1.30 -9.88 22.41
N ALA A 173 1.20 -9.94 23.74
CA ALA A 173 2.10 -10.71 24.58
C ALA A 173 1.70 -12.21 24.51
N GLY A 174 2.59 -13.05 24.00
CA GLY A 174 2.38 -14.51 23.90
C GLY A 174 1.45 -14.96 22.75
N GLU A 175 0.74 -16.07 22.93
CA GLU A 175 -0.06 -16.77 21.90
C GLU A 175 -1.42 -16.14 21.54
N GLY A 176 -1.69 -14.92 22.00
CA GLY A 176 -2.96 -14.24 21.69
C GLY A 176 -2.99 -13.61 20.30
N LYS A 177 -4.10 -12.91 20.01
CA LYS A 177 -4.37 -12.33 18.70
C LYS A 177 -3.56 -11.07 18.43
N ILE A 178 -3.00 -10.97 17.23
CA ILE A 178 -2.48 -9.74 16.65
C ILE A 178 -3.63 -9.09 15.86
N PHE A 179 -3.74 -7.77 15.88
CA PHE A 179 -4.77 -7.06 15.13
C PHE A 179 -4.13 -6.13 14.11
N LEU A 180 -4.51 -6.27 12.84
CA LEU A 180 -4.20 -5.28 11.82
C LEU A 180 -5.39 -4.36 11.63
N THR A 181 -5.13 -3.07 11.62
CA THR A 181 -6.06 -2.05 11.15
C THR A 181 -5.69 -1.72 9.71
N VAL A 182 -6.61 -2.01 8.80
CA VAL A 182 -6.47 -1.77 7.37
C VAL A 182 -7.40 -0.63 6.98
N MET A 183 -6.91 0.33 6.23
CA MET A 183 -7.69 1.50 5.81
C MET A 183 -7.59 1.66 4.31
N ALA A 184 -8.59 2.35 3.73
CA ALA A 184 -8.51 2.76 2.34
C ALA A 184 -7.22 3.58 2.15
N ASN A 185 -6.50 3.31 1.07
CA ASN A 185 -5.29 4.06 0.77
C ASN A 185 -5.69 5.47 0.31
N LEU A 186 -5.50 6.45 1.20
CA LEU A 186 -5.85 7.84 0.92
C LEU A 186 -4.92 8.49 -0.10
N ASP A 187 -3.71 7.95 -0.28
CA ASP A 187 -2.79 8.40 -1.33
C ASP A 187 -3.23 7.89 -2.72
N PHE A 188 -4.19 6.95 -2.77
CA PHE A 188 -4.85 6.52 -3.99
C PHE A 188 -6.19 7.27 -4.17
N ALA A 189 -6.13 8.40 -4.85
CA ALA A 189 -7.32 9.16 -5.24
C ALA A 189 -8.15 8.38 -6.28
N ALA A 190 -9.10 7.56 -5.83
CA ALA A 190 -9.91 6.70 -6.70
C ALA A 190 -10.69 7.49 -7.76
N GLU A 191 -11.16 8.69 -7.39
CA GLU A 191 -11.83 9.62 -8.30
C GLU A 191 -10.96 9.99 -9.50
N ASP A 192 -9.64 10.14 -9.31
CA ASP A 192 -8.68 10.47 -10.37
C ASP A 192 -8.48 9.33 -11.39
N TYR A 193 -9.10 8.18 -11.12
CA TYR A 193 -9.05 6.97 -11.94
C TYR A 193 -10.43 6.49 -12.41
N ASP A 194 -11.49 7.31 -12.26
CA ASP A 194 -12.89 6.92 -12.51
C ASP A 194 -13.31 5.65 -11.72
N LEU A 195 -12.75 5.46 -10.53
CA LEU A 195 -13.04 4.31 -9.65
C LEU A 195 -14.00 4.70 -8.52
N PRO A 196 -14.88 3.78 -8.08
CA PRO A 196 -15.80 4.05 -6.99
C PRO A 196 -15.07 4.10 -5.64
N ASP A 197 -15.45 5.03 -4.77
CA ASP A 197 -14.92 5.05 -3.41
C ASP A 197 -15.30 3.80 -2.62
N CYS A 198 -14.41 3.36 -1.74
CA CYS A 198 -14.71 2.30 -0.79
C CYS A 198 -15.54 2.88 0.36
N SER A 199 -16.82 2.50 0.46
CA SER A 199 -17.73 2.97 1.52
C SER A 199 -17.28 2.63 2.96
N VAL A 200 -16.33 1.71 3.11
CA VAL A 200 -15.76 1.31 4.40
C VAL A 200 -14.41 1.98 4.60
N SER A 201 -14.31 2.81 5.63
CA SER A 201 -13.08 3.53 5.96
C SER A 201 -12.01 2.65 6.60
N THR A 202 -12.42 1.56 7.27
CA THR A 202 -11.53 0.76 8.11
C THR A 202 -11.98 -0.70 8.17
N LEU A 203 -11.03 -1.62 8.07
CA LEU A 203 -11.20 -3.05 8.27
C LEU A 203 -10.26 -3.52 9.37
N TYR A 204 -10.71 -4.49 10.16
CA TYR A 204 -9.91 -5.12 11.21
C TYR A 204 -9.64 -6.57 10.84
N ILE A 205 -8.36 -6.95 10.79
CA ILE A 205 -7.92 -8.32 10.52
C ILE A 205 -7.36 -8.92 11.81
N ASP A 206 -8.06 -9.93 12.34
CA ASP A 206 -7.60 -10.71 13.48
C ASP A 206 -6.63 -11.80 13.00
N LEU A 207 -5.37 -11.67 13.36
CA LEU A 207 -4.33 -12.66 13.09
C LEU A 207 -4.07 -13.53 14.33
N ARG A 208 -3.83 -14.82 14.10
CA ARG A 208 -3.33 -15.76 15.12
C ARG A 208 -1.90 -16.15 14.77
N ASN A 209 -1.03 -16.12 15.76
CA ASN A 209 0.34 -16.63 15.63
C ASN A 209 0.34 -18.11 16.02
N GLU A 210 0.50 -19.00 15.05
CA GLU A 210 0.57 -20.44 15.23
C GLU A 210 1.98 -20.91 14.86
N SER A 211 2.86 -21.01 15.86
CA SER A 211 4.22 -21.57 15.70
C SER A 211 4.99 -20.96 14.51
N ASP A 212 5.16 -19.64 14.51
CA ASP A 212 5.83 -18.83 13.48
C ASP A 212 5.06 -18.66 12.16
N LYS A 213 3.77 -19.02 12.12
CA LYS A 213 2.87 -18.74 11.00
C LYS A 213 1.71 -17.86 11.42
N ILE A 214 1.19 -17.09 10.47
CA ILE A 214 0.00 -16.28 10.69
C ILE A 214 -1.20 -16.93 10.03
N ALA A 215 -2.25 -17.13 10.82
CA ALA A 215 -3.56 -17.53 10.34
C ALA A 215 -4.56 -16.39 10.52
N ILE A 216 -5.33 -16.10 9.48
CA ILE A 216 -6.36 -15.06 9.54
C ILE A 216 -7.62 -15.69 10.13
N SER A 217 -8.04 -15.16 11.27
CA SER A 217 -9.17 -15.72 12.01
C SER A 217 -10.48 -14.99 11.71
N LYS A 218 -10.44 -13.69 11.43
CA LYS A 218 -11.63 -12.89 11.09
C LYS A 218 -11.24 -11.59 10.39
N ILE A 219 -12.09 -11.13 9.46
CA ILE A 219 -12.05 -9.78 8.91
C ILE A 219 -13.40 -9.12 9.23
N ASN A 220 -13.37 -7.93 9.83
CA ASN A 220 -14.54 -7.14 10.18
C ASN A 220 -14.44 -5.75 9.56
N SER A 221 -15.59 -5.17 9.22
CA SER A 221 -15.78 -3.76 8.85
C SER A 221 -16.41 -2.99 9.99
#